data_AF-A0A9P8L1Z5-F1
#
_entry.id   AF-A0A9P8L1Z5-F1
#
_cell.length_a   1.000
_cell.length_b   1.000
_cell.length_c   1.000
_cell.angle_alpha   90.00
_cell.angle_beta   90.00
_cell.angle_gamma   90.00
#
_symmetry.space_group_name_H-M   'P 1'
#
loop_
_entity.id
_entity.type
_entity.pdbx_description
1 polymer ?
#
loop_
_entity_poly.entity_id
_entity_poly.type
_entity_poly.pdbx_seq_one_letter_code
_entity_poly.pdbx_strand_id
1 'polypeptide(L)'
;MASTEKLYVVEHLDPELGPWSKLEYLSIAEESYAAGSGFCLSSISSLLQLPRELQEAPGLRIETRGVETFLADERKKVCLLDPSAAKELSPEDGDLFDIFLFGGILDFPELRINKHERIEMPFRYVKGEDGQPVMPQ
;
A
#
# COMPACT_ATOMS: atom_id res chain seq x y z
N MET A 1 -25.92 -2.38 -6.80
CA MET A 1 -25.13 -1.18 -6.52
C MET A 1 -23.91 -1.27 -7.41
N ALA A 2 -23.65 -0.28 -8.26
CA ALA A 2 -22.49 -0.33 -9.14
C ALA A 2 -21.26 -0.20 -8.25
N SER A 3 -20.45 -1.26 -8.14
CA SER A 3 -19.16 -1.18 -7.47
C SER A 3 -18.28 -0.24 -8.30
N THR A 4 -18.05 0.97 -7.83
CA THR A 4 -17.00 1.82 -8.37
C THR A 4 -15.67 1.14 -8.09
N GLU A 5 -14.94 0.81 -9.15
CA GLU A 5 -13.58 0.26 -9.09
C GLU A 5 -12.72 1.19 -8.23
N LYS A 6 -12.18 0.67 -7.12
CA LYS A 6 -11.31 1.42 -6.22
C LYS A 6 -9.86 1.29 -6.67
N LEU A 7 -9.06 2.32 -6.41
CA LEU A 7 -7.63 2.30 -6.65
C LEU A 7 -6.87 2.50 -5.34
N TYR A 8 -6.04 1.53 -4.99
CA TYR A 8 -5.11 1.66 -3.88
C TYR A 8 -3.75 2.10 -4.43
N VAL A 9 -3.18 3.16 -3.87
CA VAL A 9 -1.90 3.72 -4.30
C VAL A 9 -0.94 3.68 -3.13
N VAL A 10 0.21 3.02 -3.30
CA VAL A 10 1.32 3.10 -2.36
C VAL A 10 2.44 3.88 -3.01
N GLU A 11 2.87 4.94 -2.36
CA GLU A 11 4.00 5.73 -2.81
C GLU A 11 5.31 5.12 -2.28
N HIS A 12 6.13 4.59 -3.19
CA HIS A 12 7.38 3.92 -2.84
C HIS A 12 8.57 4.86 -3.08
N LEU A 13 9.03 5.51 -2.02
CA LEU A 13 10.09 6.53 -2.07
C LEU A 13 11.50 5.97 -1.80
N ASP A 14 11.62 4.70 -1.43
CA ASP A 14 12.91 4.05 -1.20
C ASP A 14 13.59 3.74 -2.56
N PRO A 15 14.91 3.99 -2.71
CA PRO A 15 15.65 3.56 -3.89
C PRO A 15 15.77 2.03 -4.01
N GLU A 16 15.48 1.27 -2.95
CA GLU A 16 15.58 -0.18 -2.89
C GLU A 16 14.24 -0.84 -2.53
N LEU A 17 14.03 -2.08 -3.02
CA LEU A 17 12.88 -2.89 -2.66
C LEU A 17 13.32 -4.11 -1.84
N GLY A 18 13.04 -4.06 -0.54
CA GLY A 18 13.29 -5.17 0.36
C GLY A 18 12.42 -6.41 0.08
N PRO A 19 12.86 -7.61 0.50
CA PRO A 19 12.12 -8.85 0.26
C PRO A 19 10.74 -8.88 0.93
N TRP A 20 10.59 -8.25 2.10
CA TRP A 20 9.30 -8.14 2.78
C TRP A 20 8.32 -7.23 2.03
N SER A 21 8.76 -6.03 1.64
CA SER A 21 7.96 -5.10 0.85
C SER A 21 7.53 -5.71 -0.50
N LYS A 22 8.38 -6.56 -1.10
CA LYS A 22 8.00 -7.35 -2.28
C LYS A 22 6.77 -8.24 -2.01
N LEU A 23 6.78 -9.01 -0.92
CA LEU A 23 5.68 -9.90 -0.55
C LEU A 23 4.41 -9.12 -0.23
N GLU A 24 4.52 -7.99 0.48
CA GLU A 24 3.39 -7.11 0.77
C GLU A 24 2.77 -6.57 -0.52
N TYR A 25 3.57 -6.04 -1.45
CA TYR A 25 3.07 -5.51 -2.71
C TYR A 25 2.43 -6.58 -3.60
N LEU A 26 2.99 -7.80 -3.62
CA LEU A 26 2.37 -8.93 -4.32
C LEU A 26 1.02 -9.29 -3.70
N SER A 27 0.96 -9.40 -2.37
CA SER A 27 -0.29 -9.72 -1.67
C SER A 27 -1.36 -8.65 -1.90
N ILE A 28 -1.00 -7.37 -1.84
CA ILE A 28 -1.92 -6.27 -2.14
C ILE A 28 -2.40 -6.33 -3.59
N ALA A 29 -1.51 -6.60 -4.55
CA ALA A 29 -1.86 -6.72 -5.96
C ALA A 29 -2.88 -7.85 -6.18
N GLU A 30 -2.61 -9.03 -5.63
CA GLU A 30 -3.47 -10.21 -5.76
C GLU A 30 -4.85 -9.99 -5.12
N GLU A 31 -4.89 -9.49 -3.88
CA GLU A 31 -6.15 -9.23 -3.17
C GLU A 31 -6.96 -8.12 -3.84
N SER A 32 -6.32 -7.03 -4.27
CA SER A 32 -6.99 -5.93 -4.97
C SER A 32 -7.59 -6.43 -6.29
N TYR A 33 -6.82 -7.19 -7.06
CA TYR A 33 -7.29 -7.77 -8.32
C TYR A 33 -8.47 -8.72 -8.13
N ALA A 34 -8.40 -9.61 -7.13
CA ALA A 34 -9.49 -10.52 -6.79
C ALA A 34 -10.78 -9.78 -6.36
N ALA A 35 -10.62 -8.61 -5.72
CA ALA A 35 -11.72 -7.73 -5.34
C ALA A 35 -12.24 -6.83 -6.47
N GLY A 36 -11.67 -6.92 -7.69
CA GLY A 36 -12.03 -6.05 -8.82
C GLY A 36 -11.61 -4.59 -8.62
N SER A 37 -10.52 -4.37 -7.89
CA SER A 37 -9.89 -3.07 -7.62
C SER A 37 -8.50 -3.00 -8.26
N GLY A 38 -8.00 -1.79 -8.51
CA GLY A 38 -6.65 -1.54 -8.97
C GLY A 38 -5.66 -1.34 -7.82
N PHE A 39 -4.40 -1.70 -8.06
CA PHE A 39 -3.28 -1.35 -7.17
C PHE A 39 -2.19 -0.62 -7.97
N CYS A 40 -1.62 0.44 -7.40
CA CYS A 40 -0.54 1.19 -8.03
C CYS A 40 0.61 1.46 -7.08
N LEU A 41 1.83 1.19 -7.55
CA LEU A 41 3.06 1.69 -6.95
C LEU A 41 3.48 2.96 -7.68
N SER A 42 3.46 4.10 -7.00
CA SER A 42 3.84 5.41 -7.54
C SER A 42 5.21 5.85 -7.04
N SER A 43 5.75 6.91 -7.65
CA SER A 43 7.06 7.48 -7.30
C SER A 43 8.22 6.48 -7.41
N ILE A 44 8.03 5.40 -8.19
CA ILE A 44 9.05 4.38 -8.37
C ILE A 44 10.27 4.99 -9.08
N SER A 45 11.43 4.89 -8.44
CA SER A 45 12.69 5.30 -9.01
C SER A 45 12.94 4.59 -10.35
N SER A 46 13.31 5.36 -11.38
CA SER A 46 13.67 4.79 -12.69
C SER A 46 14.94 3.93 -12.65
N LEU A 47 15.71 4.01 -11.55
CA LEU A 47 16.91 3.21 -11.31
C LEU A 47 16.61 1.88 -10.58
N LEU A 48 15.43 1.77 -9.94
CA LEU A 48 15.03 0.57 -9.22
C LEU A 48 14.61 -0.52 -10.22
N GLN A 49 15.33 -1.64 -10.21
CA GLN A 49 14.93 -2.83 -10.96
C GLN A 49 13.88 -3.60 -10.17
N LEU A 50 12.62 -3.48 -10.58
CA LEU A 50 11.54 -4.24 -9.95
C LEU A 50 11.67 -5.74 -10.24
N PRO A 51 11.45 -6.62 -9.25
CA PRO A 51 11.34 -8.07 -9.46
C PRO A 51 10.30 -8.41 -10.53
N ARG A 52 10.55 -9.49 -11.29
CA ARG A 52 9.68 -9.93 -12.38
C ARG A 52 8.27 -10.25 -11.88
N GLU A 53 8.17 -10.82 -10.69
CA GLU A 53 6.92 -11.18 -10.05
C GLU A 53 5.98 -9.98 -9.89
N LEU A 54 6.52 -8.80 -9.53
CA LEU A 54 5.74 -7.57 -9.44
C LEU A 54 5.40 -7.01 -10.82
N GLN A 55 6.32 -7.07 -11.78
CA GLN A 55 6.05 -6.59 -13.13
C GLN A 55 4.93 -7.39 -13.83
N GLU A 56 4.77 -8.66 -13.48
CA GLU A 56 3.78 -9.57 -14.05
C GLU A 56 2.53 -9.73 -13.16
N ALA A 57 2.48 -9.07 -11.99
CA ALA A 57 1.37 -9.18 -11.06
C ALA A 57 0.07 -8.59 -11.65
N PRO A 58 -1.04 -9.35 -11.66
CA PRO A 58 -2.30 -8.88 -12.20
C PRO A 58 -2.84 -7.71 -11.36
N GLY A 59 -3.37 -6.69 -12.03
CA GLY A 59 -3.95 -5.51 -11.36
C GLY A 59 -2.94 -4.52 -10.77
N LEU A 60 -1.63 -4.82 -10.80
CA LEU A 60 -0.58 -3.90 -10.37
C LEU A 60 -0.16 -2.97 -11.52
N ARG A 61 -0.19 -1.65 -11.24
CA ARG A 61 0.33 -0.60 -12.10
C ARG A 61 1.58 0.02 -11.50
N ILE A 62 2.63 0.14 -12.31
CA ILE A 62 3.86 0.86 -11.95
C ILE A 62 3.81 2.28 -12.52
N GLU A 63 4.04 3.27 -11.67
CA GLU A 63 4.08 4.69 -12.03
C GLU A 63 5.37 5.32 -11.48
N THR A 64 6.13 5.98 -12.35
CA THR A 64 7.40 6.62 -11.97
C THR A 64 7.21 8.07 -11.55
N ARG A 65 6.06 8.68 -11.86
CA ARG A 65 5.71 10.04 -11.47
C ARG A 65 5.23 10.08 -10.02
N GLY A 66 5.43 11.24 -9.37
CA GLY A 66 4.89 11.54 -8.06
C GLY A 66 3.35 11.61 -8.06
N VAL A 67 2.75 11.33 -6.91
CA VAL A 67 1.29 11.28 -6.73
C VAL A 67 0.62 12.62 -7.03
N GLU A 68 1.31 13.74 -6.78
CA GLU A 68 0.84 15.08 -7.08
C GLU A 68 0.68 15.34 -8.58
N THR A 69 1.51 14.68 -9.40
CA THR A 69 1.47 14.75 -10.85
C THR A 69 0.53 13.71 -11.42
N PHE A 70 0.59 12.48 -10.91
CA PHE A 70 -0.21 11.35 -11.36
C PHE A 70 -1.70 11.53 -11.07
N LEU A 71 -2.07 12.06 -9.91
CA LEU A 71 -3.46 12.21 -9.43
C LEU A 71 -3.97 13.65 -9.48
N ALA A 72 -3.32 14.54 -10.24
CA ALA A 72 -3.60 15.97 -10.26
C ALA A 72 -5.08 16.32 -10.51
N ASP A 73 -5.71 15.59 -11.43
CA ASP A 73 -7.11 15.78 -11.83
C ASP A 73 -8.11 15.06 -10.91
N GLU A 74 -7.64 14.11 -10.11
CA GLU A 74 -8.46 13.25 -9.26
C GLU A 74 -8.40 13.62 -7.77
N ARG A 75 -7.67 14.68 -7.39
CA ARG A 75 -7.45 15.10 -5.99
C ARG A 75 -8.69 15.08 -5.09
N LYS A 76 -9.87 15.42 -5.61
CA LYS A 76 -11.12 15.43 -4.82
C LYS A 76 -11.64 14.03 -4.45
N LYS A 77 -11.16 13.01 -5.15
CA LYS A 77 -11.52 11.59 -4.99
C LYS A 77 -10.46 10.81 -4.22
N VAL A 78 -9.36 11.46 -3.80
CA VAL A 78 -8.26 10.85 -3.08
C VAL A 78 -8.48 10.96 -1.58
N CYS A 79 -8.50 9.82 -0.90
CA CYS A 79 -8.37 9.71 0.55
C CYS A 79 -6.90 9.44 0.88
N LEU A 80 -6.22 10.41 1.52
CA LEU A 80 -4.89 10.19 2.08
C LEU A 80 -5.04 9.52 3.45
N LEU A 81 -4.41 8.36 3.61
CA LEU A 81 -4.35 7.66 4.88
C LEU A 81 -3.23 8.26 5.74
N ASP A 82 -3.63 8.99 6.78
CA ASP A 82 -2.72 9.71 7.69
C ASP A 82 -2.95 9.21 9.12
N PRO A 83 -1.93 8.62 9.79
CA PRO A 83 -2.01 8.21 11.20
C PRO A 83 -2.35 9.35 12.17
N SER A 84 -2.11 10.60 11.77
CA SER A 84 -2.40 11.81 12.53
C SER A 84 -3.78 12.39 12.23
N ALA A 85 -4.55 11.77 11.33
CA ALA A 85 -5.89 12.24 10.98
C ALA A 85 -6.82 12.17 12.20
N ALA A 86 -7.57 13.26 12.43
CA ALA A 86 -8.54 13.32 13.53
C ALA A 86 -9.80 12.47 13.27
N LYS A 87 -10.06 12.12 12.01
CA LYS A 87 -11.20 11.30 11.59
C LYS A 87 -10.70 9.92 11.19
N GLU A 88 -11.27 8.88 11.78
CA GLU A 88 -11.04 7.50 11.34
C GLU A 88 -11.77 7.22 10.03
N LEU A 89 -11.18 6.35 9.20
CA LEU A 89 -11.82 5.87 7.98
C LEU A 89 -13.07 5.04 8.32
N SER A 90 -14.15 5.30 7.60
CA SER A 90 -15.46 4.68 7.82
C SER A 90 -16.05 4.12 6.52
N PRO A 91 -16.99 3.16 6.55
CA PRO A 91 -17.60 2.61 5.34
C PRO A 91 -18.22 3.66 4.41
N GLU A 92 -18.78 4.74 4.98
CA GLU A 92 -19.40 5.83 4.24
C GLU A 92 -18.39 6.60 3.36
N ASP A 93 -17.10 6.57 3.72
CA ASP A 93 -16.04 7.18 2.92
C ASP A 93 -15.84 6.44 1.57
N GLY A 94 -16.32 5.20 1.47
CA GLY A 94 -16.35 4.44 0.22
C GLY A 94 -17.23 5.05 -0.88
N ASP A 95 -18.19 5.91 -0.52
CA ASP A 95 -19.01 6.66 -1.49
C ASP A 95 -18.36 8.01 -1.88
N LEU A 96 -17.38 8.47 -1.09
CA LEU A 96 -16.76 9.79 -1.26
C LEU A 96 -15.45 9.71 -2.06
N PHE A 97 -14.70 8.62 -1.89
CA PHE A 97 -13.37 8.46 -2.45
C PHE A 97 -13.28 7.23 -3.36
N ASP A 98 -12.61 7.41 -4.49
CA ASP A 98 -12.32 6.34 -5.44
C ASP A 98 -10.87 5.84 -5.27
N ILE A 99 -10.01 6.65 -4.66
CA ILE A 99 -8.57 6.40 -4.55
C ILE A 99 -8.16 6.48 -3.09
N PHE A 100 -7.46 5.46 -2.60
CA PHE A 100 -6.90 5.41 -1.25
C PHE A 100 -5.37 5.43 -1.35
N LEU A 101 -4.78 6.52 -0.86
CA LEU A 101 -3.35 6.78 -0.96
C LEU A 101 -2.66 6.49 0.37
N PHE A 102 -1.71 5.57 0.33
CA PHE A 102 -0.70 5.31 1.34
C PHE A 102 0.55 6.10 0.95
N GLY A 103 0.72 7.27 1.56
CA GLY A 103 1.86 8.16 1.29
C GLY A 103 3.20 7.52 1.68
N GLY A 104 4.27 7.95 1.01
CA GLY A 104 5.59 7.38 1.22
C GLY A 104 6.11 7.67 2.62
N ILE A 105 6.47 6.62 3.36
CA ILE A 105 7.03 6.74 4.70
C ILE A 105 8.51 7.11 4.55
N LEU A 106 8.88 8.35 4.83
CA LEU A 106 10.27 8.79 4.89
C LEU A 106 10.82 8.90 6.32
N ASP A 107 9.97 9.03 7.32
CA ASP A 107 10.37 9.23 8.72
C ASP A 107 9.57 8.34 9.66
N PHE A 108 10.25 7.40 10.34
CA PHE A 108 10.12 6.98 11.76
C PHE A 108 10.86 5.62 11.95
N PRO A 109 12.20 5.58 11.90
CA PRO A 109 12.94 4.37 12.24
C PRO A 109 13.16 4.29 13.75
N GLU A 110 12.70 3.22 14.39
CA GLU A 110 13.55 2.52 15.37
C GLU A 110 13.10 1.06 15.55
N LEU A 111 13.88 0.15 14.97
CA LEU A 111 13.93 -1.27 15.33
C LEU A 111 15.13 -1.48 16.25
N ARG A 112 14.89 -1.69 17.54
CA ARG A 112 15.94 -2.13 18.48
C ARG A 112 15.80 -3.61 18.78
N ILE A 113 16.74 -4.35 18.21
CA ILE A 113 16.71 -5.79 18.08
C ILE A 113 17.23 -6.52 19.31
N ASN A 114 17.81 -5.93 20.35
CA ASN A 114 18.20 -6.70 21.56
C ASN A 114 18.46 -5.80 22.80
N LYS A 115 18.53 -6.31 24.05
CA LYS A 115 19.77 -6.92 24.55
C LYS A 115 19.97 -8.40 24.26
N HIS A 116 18.91 -9.19 23.98
CA HIS A 116 19.00 -10.50 23.28
C HIS A 116 17.70 -10.94 22.52
N GLU A 117 17.13 -10.08 21.67
CA GLU A 117 16.15 -10.40 20.60
C GLU A 117 14.70 -10.76 20.94
N ARG A 118 13.81 -9.78 20.69
CA ARG A 118 12.38 -9.93 20.46
C ARG A 118 11.95 -8.89 19.42
N ILE A 119 11.40 -9.32 18.29
CA ILE A 119 10.82 -8.43 17.28
C ILE A 119 9.32 -8.37 17.55
N GLU A 120 8.88 -7.30 18.22
CA GLU A 120 7.49 -6.88 18.09
C GLU A 120 7.40 -6.06 16.82
N MET A 121 6.73 -6.62 15.80
CA MET A 121 6.27 -5.83 14.66
C MET A 121 5.21 -4.87 15.23
N PRO A 122 5.45 -3.56 15.33
CA PRO A 122 4.53 -2.61 15.99
C PRO A 122 3.30 -2.31 15.12
N PHE A 123 2.89 -3.28 14.33
CA PHE A 123 1.82 -3.21 13.35
C PHE A 123 0.65 -4.07 13.84
N ARG A 124 -0.58 -3.59 13.61
CA ARG A 124 -1.79 -4.35 13.86
C ARG A 124 -2.07 -5.20 12.63
N TYR A 125 -2.18 -6.51 12.80
CA TYR A 125 -2.50 -7.45 11.71
C TYR A 125 -3.98 -7.83 11.75
N VAL A 126 -4.54 -8.12 10.58
CA VAL A 126 -5.85 -8.77 10.48
C VAL A 126 -5.73 -10.19 11.05
N LYS A 127 -6.63 -10.55 11.94
CA LYS A 127 -6.70 -11.90 12.53
C LYS A 127 -7.39 -12.84 11.54
N GLY A 128 -6.69 -13.89 11.12
CA GLY A 128 -7.21 -14.97 10.31
C GLY A 128 -8.21 -15.86 11.06
N GLU A 129 -8.87 -16.75 10.32
CA GLU A 129 -9.86 -17.69 10.89
C GLU A 129 -9.25 -18.65 11.90
N ASP A 130 -7.97 -18.99 11.75
CA ASP A 130 -7.17 -19.83 12.66
C ASP A 130 -6.69 -19.07 13.91
N GLY A 131 -6.99 -17.78 13.98
CA GLY A 131 -6.59 -16.87 15.03
C GLY A 131 -5.16 -16.37 14.97
N GLN A 132 -4.42 -16.71 13.91
CA GLN A 132 -3.08 -16.19 13.62
C GLN A 132 -3.17 -14.90 12.78
N PRO A 133 -2.13 -14.05 12.75
CA PRO A 133 -2.10 -12.91 11.83
C PRO A 133 -2.07 -13.39 10.37
N VAL A 134 -2.84 -12.74 9.50
CA VAL A 134 -2.73 -12.92 8.05
C VAL A 134 -1.40 -12.33 7.59
N MET A 135 -0.56 -13.17 6.97
CA MET A 135 0.78 -12.80 6.51
C MET A 135 0.85 -12.81 4.98
N PRO A 136 1.54 -11.83 4.38
CA PRO A 136 1.88 -11.85 2.95
C PRO A 136 2.52 -13.18 2.53
N GLN A 137 2.11 -13.72 1.38
CA GLN A 137 2.62 -14.98 0.83
C GLN A 137 3.61 -14.77 -0.31
#